data_AF-A0A059J0R8-F1
#
_entry.id   AF-A0A059J0R8-F1
#
_cell.length_a   1.000
_cell.length_b   1.000
_cell.length_c   1.000
_cell.angle_alpha   90.00
_cell.angle_beta   90.00
_cell.angle_gamma   90.00
#
_symmetry.space_group_name_H-M   'P 1'
#
loop_
_entity.id
_entity.type
_entity.pdbx_description
1 polymer ?
#
loop_
_entity_poly.entity_id
_entity_poly.type
_entity_poly.pdbx_seq_one_letter_code
_entity_poly.pdbx_strand_id
1 'polypeptide(L)'
;MTLYFTLVFVLLVTEMAIFVGLIVPLPFTVKRKLFTFISESPVVAKLQYGMKITFIFILILFIDSVNRVYRVQIELTGFDAANSGHAIGTERMEVQARKFYSQRNMYLCGFTLFLSLILNRTYTMILDILRLEDKVKMYEGDKRAGGKDSAKLAAAGDMGEIGRLKKELKARENDIEALKKQSEGLSREYNKLGDEISSQNKDNTPKKDR
;
A
#
# COMPACT_ATOMS: atom_id res chain seq x y z
N MET A 1 20.61 13.78 -23.27
CA MET A 1 19.93 13.66 -21.96
C MET A 1 20.82 12.88 -21.03
N THR A 2 20.92 13.24 -19.76
CA THR A 2 21.67 12.41 -18.80
C THR A 2 20.97 11.06 -18.62
N LEU A 3 21.74 10.01 -18.35
CA LEU A 3 21.23 8.62 -18.28
C LEU A 3 20.03 8.45 -17.33
N TYR A 4 20.05 9.17 -16.20
CA TYR A 4 18.98 9.11 -15.22
C TYR A 4 17.64 9.66 -15.73
N PHE A 5 17.62 10.73 -16.54
CA PHE A 5 16.36 11.23 -17.11
C PHE A 5 15.80 10.30 -18.19
N THR A 6 16.67 9.58 -18.91
CA THR A 6 16.21 8.53 -19.83
C THR A 6 15.53 7.38 -19.08
N LEU A 7 16.06 6.98 -17.91
CA LEU A 7 15.41 5.97 -17.06
C LEU A 7 14.05 6.45 -16.55
N VAL A 8 13.95 7.70 -16.08
CA VAL A 8 12.67 8.30 -15.66
C VAL A 8 11.67 8.33 -16.82
N PHE A 9 12.12 8.65 -18.04
CA PHE A 9 11.25 8.63 -19.22
C PHE A 9 10.71 7.22 -19.54
N VAL A 10 11.55 6.19 -19.50
CA VAL A 10 11.11 4.80 -19.71
C VAL A 10 10.10 4.38 -18.63
N LEU A 11 10.35 4.79 -17.38
CA LEU A 11 9.45 4.53 -16.27
C LEU A 11 8.09 5.22 -16.49
N LEU A 12 8.08 6.50 -16.87
CA LEU A 12 6.87 7.24 -17.22
C LEU A 12 6.05 6.53 -18.31
N VAL A 13 6.70 6.14 -19.41
CA VAL A 13 6.01 5.43 -20.52
C VAL A 13 5.43 4.10 -20.05
N THR A 14 6.16 3.38 -19.19
CA THR A 14 5.68 2.13 -18.60
C THR A 14 4.48 2.36 -17.69
N GLU A 15 4.54 3.37 -16.81
CA GLU A 15 3.42 3.75 -15.95
C GLU A 15 2.20 4.18 -16.77
N MET A 16 2.39 4.90 -17.87
CA MET A 16 1.30 5.31 -18.77
C MET A 16 0.64 4.09 -19.40
N ALA A 17 1.43 3.14 -19.91
CA ALA A 17 0.90 1.91 -20.49
C ALA A 17 0.11 1.08 -19.47
N ILE A 18 0.63 0.93 -18.25
CA ILE A 18 -0.05 0.22 -17.16
C ILE A 18 -1.33 0.96 -16.75
N PHE A 19 -1.28 2.29 -16.60
CA PHE A 19 -2.43 3.09 -16.23
C PHE A 19 -3.55 3.00 -17.27
N VAL A 20 -3.21 3.12 -18.56
CA VAL A 20 -4.16 2.94 -19.66
C VAL A 20 -4.74 1.53 -19.62
N GLY A 21 -3.90 0.50 -19.42
CA GLY A 21 -4.36 -0.88 -19.28
C GLY A 21 -5.34 -1.09 -18.11
N LEU A 22 -5.10 -0.43 -16.97
CA LEU A 22 -5.95 -0.49 -15.78
C LEU A 22 -7.29 0.25 -15.95
N ILE A 23 -7.29 1.37 -16.69
CA ILE A 23 -8.50 2.19 -16.87
C ILE A 23 -9.45 1.63 -17.95
N VAL A 24 -8.96 0.76 -18.84
CA VAL A 24 -9.80 0.14 -19.87
C VAL A 24 -11.03 -0.49 -19.21
N PRO A 25 -12.26 -0.15 -19.66
CA PRO A 25 -13.48 -0.73 -19.14
C PRO A 25 -13.61 -2.18 -19.62
N LEU A 26 -12.93 -3.10 -18.94
CA LEU A 26 -13.08 -4.53 -19.13
C LEU A 26 -14.37 -5.04 -18.45
N PRO A 27 -15.04 -6.07 -19.02
CA PRO A 27 -16.17 -6.72 -18.37
C PRO A 27 -15.75 -7.38 -17.06
N PHE A 28 -16.64 -7.37 -16.06
CA PHE A 28 -16.37 -7.78 -14.68
C PHE A 28 -15.67 -9.14 -14.54
N THR A 29 -16.09 -10.14 -15.33
CA THR A 29 -15.50 -11.49 -15.30
C THR A 29 -14.03 -11.51 -15.73
N VAL A 30 -13.67 -10.68 -16.71
CA VAL A 30 -12.29 -10.55 -17.20
C VAL A 30 -11.46 -9.74 -16.22
N LYS A 31 -12.00 -8.63 -15.68
CA LYS A 31 -11.34 -7.86 -14.61
C LYS A 31 -11.02 -8.74 -13.41
N ARG A 32 -12.01 -9.50 -12.93
CA ARG A 32 -11.84 -10.40 -11.80
C ARG A 32 -10.72 -11.42 -12.06
N LYS A 33 -10.75 -12.14 -13.19
CA LYS A 33 -9.66 -13.09 -13.53
C LYS A 33 -8.29 -12.43 -13.62
N LEU A 34 -8.20 -11.28 -14.30
CA LEU A 34 -6.94 -10.57 -14.50
C LEU A 34 -6.37 -10.08 -13.16
N PHE A 35 -7.18 -9.44 -12.32
CA PHE A 35 -6.75 -8.91 -11.04
C PHE A 35 -6.52 -10.00 -9.99
N THR A 36 -7.27 -11.10 -10.01
CA THR A 36 -6.99 -12.28 -9.17
C THR A 36 -5.66 -12.93 -9.58
N PHE A 37 -5.37 -13.06 -10.88
CA PHE A 37 -4.09 -13.58 -11.37
C PHE A 37 -2.91 -12.65 -11.02
N ILE A 38 -3.08 -11.35 -11.20
CA ILE A 38 -2.13 -10.32 -10.79
C ILE A 38 -1.90 -10.43 -9.27
N SER A 39 -2.96 -10.52 -8.47
CA SER A 39 -2.85 -10.58 -7.01
C SER A 39 -2.28 -11.90 -6.47
N GLU A 40 -2.42 -13.01 -7.21
CA GLU A 40 -1.85 -14.31 -6.85
C GLU A 40 -0.34 -14.36 -7.10
N SER A 41 0.16 -13.52 -8.00
CA SER A 41 1.58 -13.50 -8.32
C SER A 41 2.39 -12.84 -7.19
N PRO A 42 3.33 -13.53 -6.54
CA PRO A 42 4.23 -12.93 -5.55
C PRO A 42 5.10 -11.82 -6.16
N VAL A 43 5.16 -11.76 -7.49
CA VAL A 43 5.77 -10.68 -8.25
C VAL A 43 5.04 -9.35 -8.01
N VAL A 44 3.72 -9.34 -7.79
CA VAL A 44 2.95 -8.10 -7.62
C VAL A 44 3.15 -7.47 -6.25
N ALA A 45 3.29 -8.27 -5.20
CA ALA A 45 3.71 -7.76 -3.90
C ALA A 45 5.11 -7.13 -3.97
N LYS A 46 6.05 -7.78 -4.68
CA LYS A 46 7.38 -7.21 -4.94
C LYS A 46 7.32 -5.96 -5.82
N LEU A 47 6.42 -5.91 -6.79
CA LEU A 47 6.19 -4.74 -7.64
C LEU A 47 5.63 -3.57 -6.84
N GLN A 48 4.72 -3.77 -5.88
CA GLN A 48 4.26 -2.69 -5.01
C GLN A 48 5.38 -2.10 -4.16
N TYR A 49 6.22 -2.95 -3.58
CA TYR A 49 7.42 -2.49 -2.88
C TYR A 49 8.39 -1.77 -3.82
N GLY A 50 8.60 -2.31 -5.02
CA GLY A 50 9.40 -1.69 -6.08
C GLY A 50 8.85 -0.33 -6.53
N MET A 51 7.53 -0.20 -6.65
CA MET A 51 6.86 1.07 -6.96
C MET A 51 7.04 2.11 -5.85
N LYS A 52 7.02 1.70 -4.57
CA LYS A 52 7.33 2.61 -3.45
C LYS A 52 8.79 3.07 -3.47
N ILE A 53 9.73 2.16 -3.75
CA ILE A 53 11.16 2.49 -3.82
C ILE A 53 11.43 3.44 -5.00
N THR A 54 10.89 3.12 -6.18
CA THR A 54 11.02 3.97 -7.37
C THR A 54 10.36 5.34 -7.15
N PHE A 55 9.22 5.41 -6.47
CA PHE A 55 8.59 6.68 -6.10
C PHE A 55 9.52 7.57 -5.26
N ILE A 56 10.16 7.03 -4.21
CA ILE A 56 11.11 7.79 -3.40
C ILE A 56 12.30 8.27 -4.24
N PHE A 57 12.82 7.41 -5.12
CA PHE A 57 13.92 7.77 -6.01
C PHE A 57 13.56 8.91 -6.97
N ILE A 58 12.39 8.84 -7.61
CA ILE A 58 11.91 9.90 -8.50
C ILE A 58 11.64 11.18 -7.70
N LEU A 59 11.19 11.07 -6.44
CA LEU A 59 10.96 12.23 -5.57
C LEU A 59 12.26 12.98 -5.29
N ILE A 60 13.34 12.27 -5.00
CA ILE A 60 14.67 12.85 -4.84
C ILE A 60 15.13 13.52 -6.14
N LEU A 61 14.99 12.86 -7.29
CA LEU A 61 15.33 13.43 -8.60
C LEU A 61 14.48 14.65 -8.97
N PHE A 62 13.23 14.68 -8.54
CA PHE A 62 12.34 15.82 -8.73
C PHE A 62 12.82 17.03 -7.92
N ILE A 63 13.13 16.83 -6.64
CA ILE A 63 13.68 17.88 -5.78
C ILE A 63 15.01 18.40 -6.34
N ASP A 64 15.91 17.51 -6.78
CA ASP A 64 17.15 17.91 -7.45
C ASP A 64 16.87 18.73 -8.72
N SER A 65 15.92 18.30 -9.54
CA SER A 65 15.54 18.99 -10.78
C SER A 65 14.95 20.38 -10.49
N VAL A 66 14.12 20.53 -9.45
CA VAL A 66 13.58 21.82 -9.00
C VAL A 66 14.72 22.74 -8.52
N ASN A 67 15.61 22.25 -7.67
CA ASN A 67 16.76 23.00 -7.18
C ASN A 67 17.65 23.48 -8.34
N ARG A 68 17.84 22.63 -9.35
CA ARG A 68 18.58 22.97 -10.56
C ARG A 68 17.89 24.02 -11.41
N VAL A 69 16.57 23.92 -11.63
CA VAL A 69 15.79 24.93 -12.36
C VAL A 69 15.87 26.27 -11.65
N TYR A 70 15.69 26.28 -10.33
CA TYR A 70 15.77 27.50 -9.51
C TYR A 70 17.14 28.17 -9.60
N ARG A 71 18.22 27.38 -9.48
CA ARG A 71 19.60 27.89 -9.64
C ARG A 71 19.84 28.52 -11.01
N VAL A 72 19.47 27.83 -12.09
CA VAL A 72 19.63 28.33 -13.47
C VAL A 72 18.80 29.60 -13.71
N GLN A 73 17.64 29.72 -13.06
CA GLN A 73 16.81 30.91 -13.14
C GLN A 73 17.42 32.12 -12.42
N ILE A 74 18.02 31.91 -11.25
CA ILE A 74 18.78 32.95 -10.54
C ILE A 74 20.00 33.37 -11.36
N GLU A 75 20.77 32.42 -11.90
CA GLU A 75 21.93 32.72 -12.75
C GLU A 75 21.52 33.62 -13.92
N LEU A 76 20.47 33.25 -14.66
CA LEU A 76 19.96 34.06 -15.78
C LEU A 76 19.56 35.48 -15.36
N THR A 77 18.88 35.62 -14.21
CA THR A 77 18.41 36.91 -13.69
C THR A 77 19.58 37.80 -13.23
N GLY A 78 20.61 37.20 -12.63
CA GLY A 78 21.85 37.88 -12.26
C GLY A 78 22.66 38.33 -13.48
N PHE A 79 22.70 37.54 -14.56
CA PHE A 79 23.28 37.91 -15.85
C PHE A 79 22.53 39.06 -16.54
N ASP A 80 21.19 39.12 -16.41
CA ASP A 80 20.39 40.23 -16.92
C ASP A 80 20.61 41.53 -16.13
N ALA A 81 20.78 41.44 -14.80
CA ALA A 81 21.01 42.60 -13.94
C ALA A 81 22.45 43.16 -13.99
N ALA A 82 23.47 42.30 -14.15
CA ALA A 82 24.87 42.69 -14.14
C ALA A 82 25.42 43.13 -15.52
N ASN A 83 24.76 42.74 -16.62
CA ASN A 83 25.28 42.91 -17.98
C ASN A 83 24.31 43.69 -18.89
N SER A 84 23.85 44.85 -18.41
CA SER A 84 23.03 45.83 -19.12
C SER A 84 23.77 46.59 -20.24
N GLY A 85 24.82 46.00 -20.83
CA GLY A 85 25.60 46.70 -21.87
C GLY A 85 26.35 45.84 -22.90
N HIS A 86 27.01 44.74 -22.56
CA HIS A 86 28.06 44.20 -23.47
C HIS A 86 28.20 42.67 -23.55
N ALA A 87 27.21 41.88 -23.12
CA ALA A 87 27.28 40.41 -23.26
C ALA A 87 26.63 39.91 -24.56
N ILE A 88 27.52 39.54 -25.47
CA ILE A 88 27.36 38.84 -26.75
C ILE A 88 26.22 37.80 -26.72
N GLY A 89 25.33 37.84 -27.72
CA GLY A 89 24.11 37.03 -27.81
C GLY A 89 24.29 35.52 -27.69
N THR A 90 25.50 34.99 -27.87
CA THR A 90 25.84 33.57 -27.70
C THR A 90 25.73 33.10 -26.24
N GLU A 91 26.20 33.90 -25.27
CA GLU A 91 26.15 33.52 -23.84
C GLU A 91 24.71 33.52 -23.31
N ARG A 92 23.89 34.50 -23.72
CA ARG A 92 22.47 34.53 -23.37
C ARG A 92 21.71 33.36 -23.98
N MET A 93 22.05 32.95 -25.21
CA MET A 93 21.43 31.81 -25.87
C MET A 93 21.79 30.48 -25.19
N GLU A 94 23.02 30.33 -24.70
CA GLU A 94 23.44 29.15 -23.94
C GLU A 94 22.71 29.02 -22.58
N VAL A 95 22.58 30.12 -21.82
CA VAL A 95 21.89 30.10 -20.53
C VAL A 95 20.38 29.85 -20.71
N GLN A 96 19.77 30.44 -21.74
CA GLN A 96 18.37 30.16 -22.09
C GLN A 96 18.18 28.69 -22.50
N ALA A 97 19.08 28.11 -23.30
CA ALA A 97 19.03 26.69 -23.63
C ALA A 97 19.07 25.83 -22.36
N ARG A 98 20.01 26.10 -21.44
CA ARG A 98 20.12 25.38 -20.14
C ARG A 98 18.84 25.47 -19.31
N LYS A 99 18.13 26.60 -19.34
CA LYS A 99 16.82 26.78 -18.69
C LYS A 99 15.74 25.89 -19.28
N PHE A 100 15.62 25.83 -20.61
CA PHE A 100 14.66 24.93 -21.26
C PHE A 100 14.97 23.46 -20.97
N TYR A 101 16.26 23.09 -20.94
CA TYR A 101 16.69 21.74 -20.59
C TYR A 101 16.31 21.37 -19.15
N SER A 102 16.59 22.22 -18.17
CA SER A 102 16.25 21.95 -16.77
C SER A 102 14.73 21.93 -16.53
N GLN A 103 13.98 22.83 -17.17
CA GLN A 103 12.51 22.88 -17.07
C GLN A 103 11.85 21.59 -17.59
N ARG A 104 12.20 21.14 -18.80
CA ARG A 104 11.65 19.89 -19.36
C ARG A 104 11.94 18.70 -18.44
N ASN A 105 13.14 18.65 -17.88
CA ASN A 105 13.53 17.54 -17.01
C ASN A 105 12.79 17.58 -15.66
N MET A 106 12.55 18.78 -15.11
CA MET A 106 11.69 18.97 -13.94
C MET A 106 10.26 18.49 -14.22
N TYR A 107 9.69 18.86 -15.38
CA TYR A 107 8.35 18.40 -15.78
C TYR A 107 8.31 16.89 -15.97
N LEU A 108 9.32 16.29 -16.60
CA LEU A 108 9.42 14.84 -16.77
C LEU A 108 9.34 14.12 -15.42
N CYS A 109 10.16 14.53 -14.43
CA CYS A 109 10.12 13.98 -13.08
C CYS A 109 8.78 14.23 -12.39
N GLY A 110 8.21 15.42 -12.54
CA GLY A 110 6.93 15.80 -11.92
C GLY A 110 5.75 14.98 -12.46
N PHE A 111 5.66 14.81 -13.78
CA PHE A 111 4.62 13.98 -14.40
C PHE A 111 4.75 12.52 -14.00
N THR A 112 5.98 12.02 -13.88
CA THR A 112 6.23 10.64 -13.43
C THR A 112 5.71 10.46 -12.00
N LEU A 113 6.06 11.34 -11.05
CA LEU A 113 5.54 11.28 -9.68
C LEU A 113 4.01 11.33 -9.60
N PHE A 114 3.42 12.25 -10.36
CA PHE A 114 1.97 12.41 -10.40
C PHE A 114 1.29 11.14 -10.92
N LEU A 115 1.83 10.56 -11.99
CA LEU A 115 1.31 9.33 -12.56
C LEU A 115 1.50 8.13 -11.62
N SER A 116 2.65 8.00 -10.94
CA SER A 116 2.88 6.97 -9.92
C SER A 116 1.83 7.03 -8.80
N LEU A 117 1.48 8.23 -8.33
CA LEU A 117 0.45 8.43 -7.29
C LEU A 117 -0.92 8.00 -7.77
N ILE A 118 -1.31 8.43 -8.98
CA ILE A 118 -2.59 8.05 -9.59
C ILE A 118 -2.65 6.54 -9.79
N LEU A 119 -1.59 5.92 -10.29
CA LEU A 119 -1.55 4.48 -10.56
C LEU A 119 -1.76 3.68 -9.27
N ASN A 120 -1.09 4.05 -8.18
CA ASN A 120 -1.27 3.42 -6.88
C ASN A 120 -2.71 3.59 -6.35
N ARG A 121 -3.26 4.82 -6.47
CA ARG A 121 -4.64 5.11 -6.04
C ARG A 121 -5.66 4.33 -6.86
N THR A 122 -5.52 4.32 -8.18
CA THR A 122 -6.42 3.62 -9.11
C THR A 122 -6.34 2.12 -8.92
N TYR A 123 -5.14 1.55 -8.73
CA TYR A 123 -4.98 0.12 -8.45
C TYR A 123 -5.76 -0.31 -7.20
N THR A 124 -5.58 0.41 -6.09
CA THR A 124 -6.26 0.10 -4.83
C THR A 124 -7.77 0.28 -4.96
N MET A 125 -8.20 1.37 -5.61
CA MET A 125 -9.62 1.65 -5.86
C MET A 125 -10.29 0.55 -6.70
N ILE A 126 -9.62 0.02 -7.73
CA ILE A 126 -10.16 -1.06 -8.55
C ILE A 126 -10.32 -2.35 -7.73
N LEU A 127 -9.35 -2.68 -6.86
CA LEU A 127 -9.48 -3.83 -5.97
C LEU A 127 -10.66 -3.68 -5.01
N ASP A 128 -10.86 -2.49 -4.45
CA ASP A 128 -11.98 -2.22 -3.54
C ASP A 128 -13.32 -2.29 -4.27
N ILE A 129 -13.42 -1.77 -5.49
CA ILE A 129 -14.62 -1.90 -6.35
C ILE A 129 -14.93 -3.37 -6.59
N LEU A 130 -13.94 -4.18 -7.00
CA LEU A 130 -14.14 -5.60 -7.27
C LEU A 130 -14.61 -6.36 -6.01
N ARG A 131 -14.10 -6.00 -4.83
CA ARG A 131 -14.53 -6.59 -3.55
C ARG A 131 -15.93 -6.16 -3.14
N LEU A 132 -16.26 -4.89 -3.34
CA LEU A 132 -17.61 -4.40 -3.06
C LEU A 132 -18.62 -5.10 -3.95
N GLU A 133 -18.32 -5.24 -5.24
CA GLU A 133 -19.19 -5.91 -6.20
C GLU A 133 -19.35 -7.41 -5.87
N ASP A 134 -18.28 -8.08 -5.43
CA ASP A 134 -18.35 -9.47 -4.91
C ASP A 134 -19.24 -9.57 -3.66
N LYS A 135 -19.13 -8.62 -2.70
CA LYS A 135 -19.98 -8.59 -1.50
C LYS A 135 -21.45 -8.36 -1.84
N VAL A 136 -21.75 -7.46 -2.77
CA VAL A 136 -23.12 -7.21 -3.24
C VAL A 136 -23.72 -8.49 -3.83
N LYS A 137 -22.99 -9.18 -4.71
CA LYS A 137 -23.44 -10.46 -5.29
C LYS A 137 -23.64 -11.56 -4.26
N MET A 138 -22.86 -11.56 -3.17
CA MET A 138 -23.08 -12.48 -2.04
C MET A 138 -24.40 -12.18 -1.32
N TYR A 139 -24.71 -10.91 -1.08
CA TYR A 139 -25.97 -10.51 -0.43
C TYR A 139 -27.20 -10.74 -1.33
N GLU A 140 -27.04 -10.63 -2.64
CA GLU A 140 -28.09 -10.93 -3.63
C GLU A 140 -28.33 -12.44 -3.82
N GLY A 141 -27.56 -13.31 -3.15
CA GLY A 141 -27.77 -14.76 -3.16
C GLY A 141 -27.25 -15.46 -4.42
N ASP A 142 -26.35 -14.83 -5.19
CA ASP A 142 -25.75 -15.45 -6.36
C ASP A 142 -24.80 -16.60 -5.93
N LYS A 143 -25.08 -17.83 -6.40
CA LYS A 143 -24.29 -19.04 -6.09
C LYS A 143 -22.84 -18.99 -6.59
N ARG A 144 -22.50 -18.00 -7.44
CA ARG A 144 -21.14 -17.75 -7.94
C ARG A 144 -20.33 -16.78 -7.07
N ALA A 145 -20.99 -16.12 -6.10
CA ALA A 145 -20.36 -15.20 -5.16
C ALA A 145 -19.74 -15.97 -3.97
N GLY A 146 -18.58 -15.55 -3.49
CA GLY A 146 -17.86 -16.23 -2.39
C GLY A 146 -16.98 -17.42 -2.79
N GLY A 147 -16.79 -17.69 -4.09
CA GLY A 147 -15.85 -18.72 -4.57
C GLY A 147 -14.37 -18.40 -4.29
N LYS A 148 -13.45 -19.33 -4.64
CA LYS A 148 -11.99 -19.20 -4.41
C LYS A 148 -11.40 -17.84 -4.85
N ASP A 149 -11.87 -17.29 -5.97
CA ASP A 149 -11.37 -16.01 -6.48
C ASP A 149 -11.77 -14.82 -5.60
N SER A 150 -12.92 -14.89 -4.91
CA SER A 150 -13.39 -13.85 -3.99
C SER A 150 -12.58 -13.83 -2.70
N ALA A 151 -12.27 -15.02 -2.15
CA ALA A 151 -11.37 -15.15 -1.00
C ALA A 151 -9.95 -14.64 -1.30
N LYS A 152 -9.45 -14.90 -2.52
CA LYS A 152 -8.14 -14.41 -2.99
C LYS A 152 -8.13 -12.88 -3.18
N LEU A 153 -9.18 -12.32 -3.78
CA LEU A 153 -9.32 -10.88 -3.95
C LEU A 153 -9.48 -10.16 -2.59
N ALA A 154 -10.14 -10.81 -1.63
CA ALA A 154 -10.19 -10.36 -0.24
C ALA A 154 -8.80 -10.39 0.43
N ALA A 155 -7.91 -11.32 0.09
CA ALA A 155 -6.53 -11.29 0.59
C ALA A 155 -5.64 -10.25 -0.12
N ALA A 156 -5.90 -9.96 -1.40
CA ALA A 156 -5.06 -9.11 -2.25
C ALA A 156 -4.99 -7.64 -1.82
N GLY A 157 -6.13 -7.02 -1.54
CA GLY A 157 -6.16 -5.65 -1.02
C GLY A 157 -6.14 -5.59 0.51
N ASP A 158 -5.83 -6.70 1.20
CA ASP A 158 -5.60 -6.74 2.66
C ASP A 158 -4.15 -6.32 2.99
N MET A 159 -3.39 -5.85 1.98
CA MET A 159 -1.99 -5.42 2.03
C MET A 159 -1.74 -4.11 2.80
N GLY A 160 -2.65 -3.75 3.70
CA GLY A 160 -2.60 -2.57 4.54
C GLY A 160 -2.98 -2.84 6.00
N GLU A 161 -3.49 -1.80 6.66
CA GLU A 161 -3.81 -1.76 8.09
C GLU A 161 -4.86 -2.80 8.51
N ILE A 162 -5.77 -3.17 7.60
CA ILE A 162 -6.80 -4.20 7.81
C ILE A 162 -6.18 -5.59 7.97
N GLY A 163 -5.14 -5.94 7.19
CA GLY A 163 -4.44 -7.22 7.33
C GLY A 163 -3.69 -7.33 8.67
N ARG A 164 -3.13 -6.21 9.16
CA ARG A 164 -2.53 -6.13 10.51
C ARG A 164 -3.60 -6.31 11.58
N LEU A 165 -4.69 -5.56 11.49
CA LEU A 165 -5.81 -5.62 12.44
C LEU A 165 -6.43 -7.02 12.49
N LYS A 166 -6.57 -7.70 11.35
CA LYS A 166 -7.13 -9.07 11.30
C LYS A 166 -6.18 -10.12 11.87
N LYS A 167 -4.87 -9.95 11.68
CA LYS A 167 -3.84 -10.80 12.31
C LYS A 167 -3.84 -10.60 13.83
N GLU A 168 -4.00 -9.35 14.27
CA GLU A 168 -4.15 -8.99 15.68
C GLU A 168 -5.45 -9.56 16.27
N LEU A 169 -6.56 -9.47 15.55
CA LEU A 169 -7.85 -10.04 15.94
C LEU A 169 -7.78 -11.56 16.09
N LYS A 170 -7.15 -12.25 15.14
CA LYS A 170 -6.92 -13.70 15.21
C LYS A 170 -6.00 -14.10 16.37
N ALA A 171 -4.98 -13.30 16.66
CA ALA A 171 -4.13 -13.52 17.83
C ALA A 171 -4.91 -13.35 19.14
N ARG A 172 -5.77 -12.31 19.22
CA ARG A 172 -6.67 -12.09 20.36
C ARG A 172 -7.69 -13.21 20.54
N GLU A 173 -8.27 -13.73 19.46
CA GLU A 173 -9.18 -14.88 19.52
C GLU A 173 -8.49 -16.12 20.09
N ASN A 174 -7.29 -16.44 19.61
CA ASN A 174 -6.51 -17.56 20.14
C ASN A 174 -6.13 -17.36 21.61
N ASP A 175 -5.76 -16.15 22.02
CA ASP A 175 -5.46 -15.83 23.42
C ASP A 175 -6.70 -15.98 24.31
N ILE A 176 -7.87 -15.52 23.84
CA ILE A 176 -9.15 -15.68 24.56
C ILE A 176 -9.50 -17.15 24.72
N GLU A 177 -9.33 -17.96 23.66
CA GLU A 177 -9.57 -19.41 23.72
C GLU A 177 -8.62 -20.11 24.71
N ALA A 178 -7.34 -19.75 24.69
CA ALA A 178 -6.35 -20.27 25.63
C ALA A 178 -6.68 -19.87 27.09
N LEU A 179 -7.04 -18.61 27.33
CA LEU A 179 -7.45 -18.12 28.66
C LEU A 179 -8.71 -18.82 29.16
N LYS A 180 -9.69 -19.06 28.28
CA LYS A 180 -10.91 -19.79 28.64
C LYS A 180 -10.59 -21.22 29.07
N LYS A 181 -9.72 -21.91 28.33
CA LYS A 181 -9.27 -23.27 28.66
C LYS A 181 -8.48 -23.32 29.97
N GLN A 182 -7.63 -22.33 30.23
CA GLN A 182 -6.90 -22.20 31.50
C GLN A 182 -7.85 -21.92 32.67
N SER A 183 -8.84 -21.05 32.50
CA SER A 183 -9.86 -20.75 33.50
C SER A 183 -10.70 -21.99 33.84
N GLU A 184 -11.15 -22.75 32.85
CA GLU A 184 -11.86 -24.02 33.06
C GLU A 184 -10.99 -25.06 33.79
N GLY A 185 -9.70 -25.15 33.45
CA GLY A 185 -8.75 -26.01 34.14
C GLY A 185 -8.57 -25.61 35.62
N LEU A 186 -8.40 -24.31 35.88
CA LEU A 186 -8.26 -23.78 37.24
C LEU A 186 -9.53 -24.01 38.07
N SER A 187 -10.71 -23.78 37.49
CA SER A 187 -11.99 -24.04 38.17
C SER A 187 -12.15 -25.51 38.53
N ARG A 188 -11.70 -26.44 37.67
CA ARG A 188 -11.72 -27.88 37.97
C ARG A 188 -10.80 -28.24 39.12
N GLU A 189 -9.57 -27.72 39.13
CA GLU A 189 -8.62 -27.97 40.23
C GLU A 189 -9.08 -27.33 41.54
N TYR A 190 -9.68 -26.14 41.49
CA TYR A 190 -10.25 -25.50 42.66
C TYR A 190 -11.41 -26.32 43.26
N ASN A 191 -12.31 -26.84 42.42
CA ASN A 191 -13.40 -27.71 42.86
C ASN A 191 -12.87 -29.02 43.45
N LYS A 192 -11.88 -29.66 42.82
CA LYS A 192 -11.23 -30.86 43.36
C LYS A 192 -10.59 -30.61 44.72
N LEU A 193 -9.86 -29.51 44.86
CA LEU A 193 -9.22 -29.14 46.12
C LEU A 193 -10.27 -28.82 47.20
N GLY A 194 -11.37 -28.17 46.83
CA GLY A 194 -12.53 -27.96 47.71
C GLY A 194 -13.16 -29.27 48.18
N ASP A 195 -13.34 -30.23 47.26
CA ASP A 195 -13.85 -31.57 47.57
C ASP A 195 -12.86 -32.35 48.48
N GLU A 196 -11.56 -32.24 48.22
CA GLU A 196 -10.51 -32.88 49.03
C GLU A 196 -10.45 -32.30 50.45
N ILE A 197 -10.47 -30.97 50.59
CA ILE A 197 -10.51 -30.28 51.88
C ILE A 197 -11.82 -30.59 52.62
N SER A 198 -12.96 -30.64 51.93
CA SER A 198 -14.24 -31.02 52.52
C SER A 198 -14.24 -32.48 52.99
N SER A 199 -13.60 -33.37 52.23
CA SER A 199 -13.45 -34.78 52.60
C SER A 199 -12.52 -34.98 53.81
N GLN A 200 -11.47 -34.17 53.94
CA GLN A 200 -10.56 -34.16 55.10
C GLN A 200 -11.18 -33.49 56.33
N ASN A 201 -12.06 -32.50 56.15
CA ASN A 201 -12.78 -31.80 57.23
C ASN A 201 -14.16 -32.39 57.55
N LYS A 202 -14.41 -33.69 57.29
CA LYS A 202 -15.60 -34.35 57.81
C LYS A 202 -15.60 -34.27 59.34
N ASP A 203 -16.49 -33.41 59.83
CA ASP A 203 -16.84 -33.15 61.21
C ASP A 203 -16.70 -34.38 62.11
N ASN A 204 -15.70 -34.35 63.00
CA ASN A 204 -15.62 -35.12 64.23
C ASN A 204 -16.46 -34.45 65.34
N THR A 205 -17.56 -33.78 65.01
CA THR A 205 -18.51 -33.29 66.01
C THR A 205 -19.58 -34.36 66.24
N PRO A 206 -19.60 -35.03 67.41
CA PRO A 206 -20.59 -36.05 67.70
C PRO A 206 -21.97 -35.40 67.73
N LYS A 207 -22.89 -35.92 66.90
CA LYS A 207 -24.32 -35.58 67.00
C LYS A 207 -24.77 -35.93 68.41
N LYS A 208 -25.23 -34.91 69.15
CA LYS A 208 -25.83 -35.09 70.47
C LYS A 208 -27.22 -35.68 70.24
N ASP A 209 -27.38 -36.98 70.52
CA ASP A 209 -28.66 -37.69 70.43
C ASP A 209 -29.72 -37.01 71.31
N ARG A 210 -30.91 -36.84 70.74
CA ARG A 210 -32.15 -36.60 71.47
C ARG A 210 -33.28 -37.38 70.83
#